data_AF-A0A925K6I0-F1
#
_entry.id   AF-A0A925K6I0-F1
#
_cell.length_a   1.000
_cell.length_b   1.000
_cell.length_c   1.000
_cell.angle_alpha   90.00
_cell.angle_beta   90.00
_cell.angle_gamma   90.00
#
_symmetry.space_group_name_H-M   'P 1'
#
loop_
_entity.id
_entity.type
_entity.pdbx_description
1 polymer ?
#
loop_
_entity_poly.entity_id
_entity_poly.type
_entity_poly.pdbx_seq_one_letter_code
_entity_poly.pdbx_strand_id
1 'polypeptide(L)'
;MSASYQPVLWNKFKKQYDAILWGVIILYLTIFIGITISKYPTQNINTTLIRAFGTLAILLLHVILIVGPLSRLSNTFLPILYNRRHLGVSMFIIALVHSLLSLLQFHGNGNVHPIISLFTSNLHYNSLVFFPFQTLGFFALIILAAMAFTSHDFWLHFLGPKFWKVMHMLVYVAYGLILLHVALGIIQFEKSPVLVALLITGFISVAGLHLWAAVKENKTDRKQSDTLDEGWNYVCTLADIEDDKAKMVNVNKERVAIFKYDGKLSAVHNVCKHQMGPLGEGKVIDGCITCPWHGYQYRPEDGCAPAPFTEKVATYQLQLRDNKIYVNTAALPEGTFIEPVIIADKIHQEKLTPFFIGWARNNKMVFNTTRLTAFVASIFILIIGVVLSNHQQRLSDFIIDYNNVKKMEGWLSVKPVPNLKIIDGKDGYGNPVFKTILLMDAFKFGADAVVKKVLDGDIVKYVRLTGYLSSNIIGCSDSSKDCIEICSQCIIGTTNNPVMEIENGQYSFEAIQAPVAANANITSLGLQTLRGEIIDPKCYFGAMNPGQGKPHLSCAVRCISGGIMPVLKYEVNNQNKYAVLVGLNSEKINNKVLNFIGLPVEITGELSAMDNWGILKVDPKNDLALLNKY
;
A
#
# COMPACT_ATOMS: atom_id res chain seq x y z
N MET A 1 -26.46 -18.53 -23.43
CA MET A 1 -25.25 -18.94 -24.17
C MET A 1 -24.18 -19.33 -23.18
N SER A 2 -23.28 -20.25 -23.54
CA SER A 2 -22.31 -20.90 -22.64
C SER A 2 -21.51 -19.89 -21.81
N ALA A 3 -21.18 -20.27 -20.58
CA ALA A 3 -20.19 -19.62 -19.72
C ALA A 3 -18.76 -19.68 -20.30
N SER A 4 -18.62 -19.55 -21.62
CA SER A 4 -17.35 -19.45 -22.30
C SER A 4 -16.73 -18.10 -21.96
N TYR A 5 -15.55 -18.15 -21.36
CA TYR A 5 -14.74 -16.97 -21.09
C TYR A 5 -14.45 -16.25 -22.42
N GLN A 6 -15.08 -15.10 -22.62
CA GLN A 6 -14.70 -14.15 -23.65
C GLN A 6 -13.63 -13.23 -23.03
N PRO A 7 -12.34 -13.34 -23.42
CA PRO A 7 -11.33 -12.41 -22.93
C PRO A 7 -11.76 -10.97 -23.23
N VAL A 8 -11.38 -10.04 -22.33
CA VAL A 8 -11.73 -8.62 -22.47
C VAL A 8 -11.43 -8.16 -23.90
N LEU A 9 -12.47 -7.78 -24.65
CA LEU A 9 -12.33 -7.26 -26.00
C LEU A 9 -11.57 -5.92 -25.91
N TRP A 10 -10.25 -6.01 -26.06
CA TRP A 10 -9.34 -4.87 -25.99
C TRP A 10 -9.41 -4.10 -27.30
N ASN A 11 -10.42 -3.26 -27.41
CA ASN A 11 -10.56 -2.35 -28.53
C ASN A 11 -9.45 -1.29 -28.53
N LYS A 12 -9.26 -0.60 -29.66
CA LYS A 12 -8.22 0.41 -29.84
C LYS A 12 -8.27 1.50 -28.76
N PHE A 13 -9.47 1.90 -28.32
CA PHE A 13 -9.67 2.91 -27.29
C PHE A 13 -9.20 2.44 -25.92
N LYS A 14 -9.57 1.22 -25.49
CA LYS A 14 -9.09 0.61 -24.24
C LYS A 14 -7.56 0.46 -24.24
N LYS A 15 -6.98 0.01 -25.37
CA LYS A 15 -5.50 -0.07 -25.52
C LYS A 15 -4.84 1.29 -25.31
N GLN A 16 -5.40 2.35 -25.90
CA GLN A 16 -4.89 3.72 -25.74
C GLN A 16 -5.05 4.22 -24.30
N TYR A 17 -6.21 3.97 -23.68
CA TYR A 17 -6.45 4.33 -22.28
C TYR A 17 -5.43 3.67 -21.35
N ASP A 18 -5.23 2.35 -21.48
CA ASP A 18 -4.29 1.60 -20.64
C ASP A 18 -2.84 2.04 -20.89
N ALA A 19 -2.47 2.33 -22.15
CA ALA A 19 -1.15 2.86 -22.47
C ALA A 19 -0.90 4.23 -21.81
N ILE A 20 -1.88 5.13 -21.82
CA ILE A 20 -1.79 6.44 -21.15
C ILE A 20 -1.70 6.23 -19.64
N LEU A 21 -2.58 5.41 -19.06
CA LEU A 21 -2.60 5.12 -17.63
C LEU A 21 -1.25 4.58 -17.14
N TRP A 22 -0.72 3.56 -17.81
CA TRP A 22 0.59 2.99 -17.45
C TRP A 22 1.73 3.95 -17.73
N GLY A 23 1.64 4.78 -18.77
CA GLY A 23 2.59 5.88 -19.01
C GLY A 23 2.64 6.87 -17.85
N VAL A 24 1.49 7.26 -17.29
CA VAL A 24 1.40 8.16 -16.12
C VAL A 24 1.94 7.48 -14.86
N ILE A 25 1.62 6.19 -14.65
CA ILE A 25 2.16 5.39 -13.53
C ILE A 25 3.68 5.35 -13.58
N ILE A 26 4.27 4.99 -14.73
CA ILE A 26 5.72 4.92 -14.91
C ILE A 26 6.34 6.31 -14.71
N LEU A 27 5.75 7.36 -15.29
CA LEU A 27 6.26 8.72 -15.15
C LEU A 27 6.22 9.20 -13.69
N TYR A 28 5.14 8.91 -12.95
CA TYR A 28 5.06 9.20 -11.51
C TYR A 28 6.20 8.51 -10.75
N LEU A 29 6.37 7.20 -10.98
CA LEU A 29 7.41 6.43 -10.29
C LEU A 29 8.81 6.97 -10.62
N THR A 30 9.09 7.27 -11.89
CA THR A 30 10.38 7.82 -12.31
C THR A 30 10.67 9.18 -11.68
N ILE A 31 9.70 10.10 -11.67
CA ILE A 31 9.86 11.42 -11.03
C ILE A 31 10.06 11.26 -9.53
N PHE A 32 9.22 10.46 -8.88
CA PHE A 32 9.27 10.25 -7.45
C PHE A 32 10.62 9.66 -7.01
N ILE A 33 11.06 8.59 -7.69
CA ILE A 33 12.32 7.90 -7.43
C ILE A 33 13.50 8.84 -7.75
N GLY A 34 13.46 9.53 -8.89
CA GLY A 34 14.51 10.45 -9.31
C GLY A 34 14.73 11.60 -8.33
N ILE A 35 13.66 12.25 -7.86
CA ILE A 35 13.75 13.31 -6.84
C ILE A 35 14.31 12.73 -5.53
N THR A 36 13.83 11.57 -5.11
CA THR A 36 14.26 10.95 -3.83
C THR A 36 15.73 10.56 -3.87
N ILE A 37 16.20 9.89 -4.94
CA ILE A 37 17.61 9.51 -5.10
C ILE A 37 18.50 10.74 -5.23
N SER A 38 18.07 11.77 -5.97
CA SER A 38 18.84 13.01 -6.12
C SER A 38 18.98 13.75 -4.79
N LYS A 39 17.95 13.74 -3.95
CA LYS A 39 17.95 14.40 -2.64
C LYS A 39 18.66 13.58 -1.56
N TYR A 40 18.59 12.25 -1.67
CA TYR A 40 19.14 11.30 -0.70
C TYR A 40 19.87 10.13 -1.40
N PRO A 41 21.10 10.35 -1.94
CA PRO A 41 21.82 9.36 -2.75
C PRO A 41 22.17 8.05 -2.03
N THR A 42 22.25 8.12 -0.70
CA THR A 42 22.65 7.08 0.24
C THR A 42 21.46 6.29 0.80
N GLN A 43 20.23 6.63 0.40
CA GLN A 43 19.02 6.00 0.91
C GLN A 43 18.80 4.62 0.26
N ASN A 44 18.33 3.65 1.05
CA ASN A 44 18.00 2.32 0.56
C ASN A 44 16.90 2.35 -0.51
N ILE A 45 17.19 1.77 -1.69
CA ILE A 45 16.30 1.76 -2.85
C ILE A 45 14.95 1.05 -2.58
N ASN A 46 14.93 -0.04 -1.80
CA ASN A 46 13.70 -0.75 -1.48
C ASN A 46 12.73 0.16 -0.72
N THR A 47 13.25 0.98 0.19
CA THR A 47 12.42 1.92 0.95
C THR A 47 11.85 3.03 0.07
N THR A 48 12.65 3.52 -0.87
CA THR A 48 12.19 4.46 -1.90
C THR A 48 11.07 3.86 -2.75
N LEU A 49 11.21 2.61 -3.19
CA LEU A 49 10.18 1.91 -3.96
C LEU A 49 8.90 1.69 -3.12
N ILE A 50 9.02 1.20 -1.88
CA ILE A 50 7.87 1.01 -0.98
C ILE A 50 7.05 2.30 -0.85
N ARG A 51 7.73 3.44 -0.64
CA ARG A 51 7.08 4.76 -0.55
C ARG A 51 6.46 5.21 -1.87
N ALA A 52 7.15 5.01 -3.00
CA ALA A 52 6.66 5.39 -4.32
C ALA A 52 5.38 4.63 -4.70
N PHE A 53 5.39 3.30 -4.57
CA PHE A 53 4.23 2.47 -4.87
C PHE A 53 3.07 2.71 -3.88
N GLY A 54 3.35 2.86 -2.58
CA GLY A 54 2.33 3.12 -1.57
C GLY A 54 1.59 4.45 -1.77
N THR A 55 2.35 5.52 -2.06
CA THR A 55 1.77 6.85 -2.34
C THR A 55 0.98 6.89 -3.65
N LEU A 56 1.47 6.22 -4.69
CA LEU A 56 0.74 6.11 -5.96
C LEU A 56 -0.57 5.33 -5.78
N ALA A 57 -0.57 4.24 -5.02
CA ALA A 57 -1.76 3.43 -4.79
C ALA A 57 -2.89 4.23 -4.12
N ILE A 58 -2.59 4.97 -3.06
CA ILE A 58 -3.61 5.80 -2.38
C ILE A 58 -4.09 6.95 -3.26
N LEU A 59 -3.21 7.57 -4.07
CA LEU A 59 -3.58 8.62 -5.00
C LEU A 59 -4.54 8.10 -6.08
N LEU A 60 -4.22 6.96 -6.70
CA LEU A 60 -5.08 6.31 -7.68
C LEU A 60 -6.43 5.90 -7.06
N LEU A 61 -6.44 5.40 -5.82
CA LEU A 61 -7.67 5.02 -5.13
C LEU A 61 -8.60 6.22 -4.92
N HIS A 62 -8.08 7.39 -4.53
CA HIS A 62 -8.87 8.62 -4.45
C HIS A 62 -9.46 8.99 -5.80
N VAL A 63 -8.65 8.96 -6.87
CA VAL A 63 -9.12 9.23 -8.24
C VAL A 63 -10.24 8.27 -8.63
N ILE A 64 -10.10 6.97 -8.39
CA ILE A 64 -11.11 5.96 -8.70
C ILE A 64 -12.44 6.26 -8.01
N LEU A 65 -12.38 6.59 -6.71
CA LEU A 65 -13.58 6.81 -5.90
C LEU A 65 -14.32 8.09 -6.30
N ILE A 66 -13.63 9.14 -6.78
CA ILE A 66 -14.30 10.37 -7.25
C ILE A 66 -14.91 10.25 -8.65
N VAL A 67 -14.48 9.31 -9.50
CA VAL A 67 -15.04 9.15 -10.87
C VAL A 67 -16.56 8.92 -10.83
N GLY A 68 -17.02 8.10 -9.90
CA GLY A 68 -18.45 7.79 -9.71
C GLY A 68 -19.33 9.02 -9.47
N PRO A 69 -19.14 9.77 -8.37
CA PRO A 69 -19.90 10.99 -8.10
C PRO A 69 -19.70 12.08 -9.16
N LEU A 70 -18.48 12.25 -9.70
CA LEU A 70 -18.24 13.24 -10.76
C LEU A 70 -19.08 12.96 -12.02
N SER A 71 -19.27 11.68 -12.36
CA SER A 71 -20.10 11.26 -13.50
C SER A 71 -21.59 11.56 -13.31
N ARG A 72 -22.09 11.53 -12.07
CA ARG A 72 -23.48 11.92 -11.72
C ARG A 72 -23.67 13.43 -11.69
N LEU A 73 -22.59 14.15 -11.36
CA LEU A 73 -22.60 15.60 -11.32
C LEU A 73 -22.49 16.20 -12.72
N SER A 74 -21.68 15.59 -13.60
CA SER A 74 -21.45 16.02 -14.98
C SER A 74 -21.21 14.83 -15.93
N ASN A 75 -21.90 14.86 -17.08
CA ASN A 75 -21.77 13.86 -18.14
C ASN A 75 -20.37 13.82 -18.79
N THR A 76 -19.54 14.84 -18.56
CA THR A 76 -18.15 14.88 -19.05
C THR A 76 -17.29 13.72 -18.55
N PHE A 77 -17.60 13.17 -17.37
CA PHE A 77 -16.80 12.11 -16.73
C PHE A 77 -17.25 10.69 -17.07
N LEU A 78 -18.39 10.51 -17.76
CA LEU A 78 -18.91 9.19 -18.17
C LEU A 78 -17.87 8.31 -18.92
N PRO A 79 -17.02 8.84 -19.80
CA PRO A 79 -16.07 7.98 -20.50
C PRO A 79 -14.91 7.51 -19.61
N ILE A 80 -14.62 8.24 -18.52
CA ILE A 80 -13.67 7.79 -17.49
C ILE A 80 -14.32 6.69 -16.64
N LEU A 81 -15.62 6.85 -16.33
CA LEU A 81 -16.42 5.83 -15.62
C LEU A 81 -16.38 4.48 -16.34
N TYR A 82 -16.44 4.49 -17.67
CA TYR A 82 -16.37 3.30 -18.52
C TYR A 82 -15.09 2.46 -18.27
N ASN A 83 -13.94 3.13 -18.08
CA ASN A 83 -12.65 2.46 -17.86
C ASN A 83 -12.26 2.33 -16.38
N ARG A 84 -13.17 2.62 -15.43
CA ARG A 84 -12.87 2.61 -14.00
C ARG A 84 -12.34 1.26 -13.48
N ARG A 85 -12.74 0.14 -14.11
CA ARG A 85 -12.27 -1.20 -13.71
C ARG A 85 -10.79 -1.41 -14.03
N HIS A 86 -10.33 -0.95 -15.19
CA HIS A 86 -8.93 -0.99 -15.58
C HIS A 86 -8.08 -0.19 -14.58
N LEU A 87 -8.53 1.03 -14.25
CA LEU A 87 -7.89 1.86 -13.23
C LEU A 87 -7.83 1.16 -11.85
N GLY A 88 -8.91 0.50 -11.44
CA GLY A 88 -8.98 -0.27 -10.20
C GLY A 88 -8.02 -1.46 -10.15
N VAL A 89 -7.94 -2.24 -11.23
CA VAL A 89 -7.01 -3.39 -11.33
C VAL A 89 -5.55 -2.92 -11.36
N SER A 90 -5.24 -1.85 -12.10
CA SER A 90 -3.91 -1.24 -12.08
C SER A 90 -3.53 -0.77 -10.68
N MET A 91 -4.42 -0.05 -9.98
CA MET A 91 -4.19 0.39 -8.60
C MET A 91 -3.95 -0.81 -7.66
N PHE A 92 -4.71 -1.90 -7.80
CA PHE A 92 -4.48 -3.12 -7.04
C PHE A 92 -3.08 -3.72 -7.29
N ILE A 93 -2.62 -3.77 -8.55
CA ILE A 93 -1.26 -4.25 -8.87
C ILE A 93 -0.20 -3.37 -8.19
N ILE A 94 -0.35 -2.05 -8.22
CA ILE A 94 0.55 -1.10 -7.54
C ILE A 94 0.54 -1.33 -6.01
N ALA A 95 -0.64 -1.51 -5.41
CA ALA A 95 -0.79 -1.81 -3.99
C ALA A 95 -0.18 -3.17 -3.60
N LEU A 96 -0.32 -4.18 -4.47
CA LEU A 96 0.28 -5.51 -4.28
C LEU A 96 1.81 -5.43 -4.30
N VAL A 97 2.40 -4.69 -5.24
CA VAL A 97 3.85 -4.47 -5.28
C VAL A 97 4.33 -3.76 -4.00
N HIS A 98 3.63 -2.71 -3.57
CA HIS A 98 3.91 -2.05 -2.28
C HIS A 98 3.88 -3.05 -1.11
N SER A 99 2.85 -3.89 -1.05
CA SER A 99 2.70 -4.90 0.01
C SER A 99 3.81 -5.94 -0.02
N LEU A 100 4.17 -6.46 -1.20
CA LEU A 100 5.22 -7.47 -1.35
C LEU A 100 6.58 -6.91 -0.96
N LEU A 101 6.94 -5.71 -1.44
CA LEU A 101 8.19 -5.04 -1.07
C LEU A 101 8.25 -4.79 0.45
N SER A 102 7.15 -4.34 1.05
CA SER A 102 7.07 -4.10 2.49
C SER A 102 7.23 -5.40 3.29
N LEU A 103 6.58 -6.48 2.86
CA LEU A 103 6.66 -7.78 3.51
C LEU A 103 8.08 -8.34 3.45
N LEU A 104 8.74 -8.26 2.29
CA LEU A 104 10.11 -8.71 2.10
C LEU A 104 11.11 -7.88 2.93
N GLN A 105 11.00 -6.55 2.89
CA GLN A 105 11.92 -5.66 3.61
C GLN A 105 11.80 -5.82 5.13
N PHE A 106 10.58 -5.76 5.68
CA PHE A 106 10.39 -5.68 7.13
C PHE A 106 10.18 -7.04 7.80
N HIS A 107 9.62 -8.02 7.09
CA HIS A 107 9.27 -9.33 7.66
C HIS A 107 10.01 -10.51 7.02
N GLY A 108 10.75 -10.31 5.93
CA GLY A 108 11.58 -11.32 5.28
C GLY A 108 12.85 -11.66 6.05
N ASN A 109 13.50 -12.75 5.62
CA ASN A 109 14.83 -13.22 6.03
C ASN A 109 15.02 -13.36 7.55
N GLY A 110 13.97 -13.77 8.27
CA GLY A 110 14.02 -14.12 9.69
C GLY A 110 13.56 -15.54 9.96
N ASN A 111 13.51 -15.90 11.24
CA ASN A 111 13.14 -17.26 11.69
C ASN A 111 11.63 -17.55 11.71
N VAL A 112 10.79 -16.61 11.28
CA VAL A 112 9.32 -16.75 11.25
C VAL A 112 8.83 -16.38 9.85
N HIS A 113 7.85 -17.13 9.33
CA HIS A 113 7.26 -16.86 8.02
C HIS A 113 6.76 -15.41 7.93
N PRO A 114 7.00 -14.67 6.83
CA PRO A 114 6.71 -13.23 6.76
C PRO A 114 5.26 -12.86 7.05
N ILE A 115 4.29 -13.66 6.59
CA ILE A 115 2.86 -13.42 6.87
C ILE A 115 2.55 -13.61 8.36
N ILE A 116 3.15 -14.60 9.03
CA ILE A 116 2.94 -14.79 10.48
C ILE A 116 3.62 -13.66 11.25
N SER A 117 4.81 -13.25 10.80
CA SER A 117 5.56 -12.12 11.35
C SER A 117 4.73 -10.84 11.33
N LEU A 118 3.97 -10.57 10.26
CA LEU A 118 3.07 -9.41 10.16
C LEU A 118 2.09 -9.28 11.34
N PHE A 119 1.62 -10.41 11.87
CA PHE A 119 0.65 -10.44 12.98
C PHE A 119 1.29 -10.61 14.35
N THR A 120 2.56 -11.00 14.41
CA THR A 120 3.24 -11.38 15.66
C THR A 120 4.42 -10.47 16.01
N SER A 121 4.83 -9.56 15.12
CA SER A 121 5.90 -8.59 15.39
C SER A 121 5.47 -7.44 16.29
N ASN A 122 4.17 -7.16 16.39
CA ASN A 122 3.64 -6.06 17.18
C ASN A 122 2.19 -6.37 17.58
N LEU A 123 1.94 -6.42 18.90
CA LEU A 123 0.64 -6.78 19.47
C LEU A 123 -0.04 -5.62 20.22
N HIS A 124 0.47 -4.39 20.08
CA HIS A 124 0.01 -3.22 20.81
C HIS A 124 -1.23 -2.56 20.18
N TYR A 125 -2.35 -3.28 20.11
CA TYR A 125 -3.61 -2.78 19.55
C TYR A 125 -4.26 -1.66 20.39
N ASN A 126 -3.86 -1.52 21.65
CA ASN A 126 -4.33 -0.49 22.57
C ASN A 126 -3.54 0.83 22.50
N SER A 127 -2.48 0.93 21.70
CA SER A 127 -1.65 2.14 21.62
C SER A 127 -1.77 2.79 20.24
N LEU A 128 -2.06 4.09 20.15
CA LEU A 128 -2.08 4.80 18.86
C LEU A 128 -0.69 4.90 18.21
N VAL A 129 0.35 5.07 19.03
CA VAL A 129 1.74 5.20 18.58
C VAL A 129 2.27 3.86 18.10
N PHE A 130 1.92 2.76 18.78
CA PHE A 130 2.42 1.43 18.44
C PHE A 130 1.40 0.56 17.67
N PHE A 131 0.18 1.02 17.40
CA PHE A 131 -0.90 0.25 16.76
C PHE A 131 -0.45 -0.49 15.49
N PRO A 132 -0.55 -1.83 15.35
CA PRO A 132 0.00 -2.57 14.21
C PRO A 132 -0.76 -2.32 12.88
N PHE A 133 -0.58 -1.13 12.30
CA PHE A 133 -1.31 -0.60 11.14
C PHE A 133 -1.10 -1.40 9.85
N GLN A 134 -0.04 -2.21 9.78
CA GLN A 134 0.23 -3.10 8.65
C GLN A 134 -0.87 -4.16 8.49
N THR A 135 -1.48 -4.61 9.59
CA THR A 135 -2.61 -5.55 9.57
C THR A 135 -3.84 -4.97 8.87
N LEU A 136 -4.09 -3.66 9.04
CA LEU A 136 -5.16 -2.95 8.33
C LEU A 136 -4.92 -2.95 6.82
N GLY A 137 -3.68 -2.70 6.39
CA GLY A 137 -3.27 -2.76 5.00
C GLY A 137 -3.45 -4.16 4.40
N PHE A 138 -3.15 -5.21 5.17
CA PHE A 138 -3.35 -6.60 4.76
C PHE A 138 -4.83 -6.95 4.53
N PHE A 139 -5.72 -6.62 5.47
CA PHE A 139 -7.15 -6.88 5.29
C PHE A 139 -7.74 -6.03 4.16
N ALA A 140 -7.29 -4.79 3.99
CA ALA A 140 -7.68 -3.99 2.85
C ALA A 140 -7.22 -4.62 1.52
N LEU A 141 -6.00 -5.14 1.46
CA LEU A 141 -5.47 -5.80 0.27
C LEU A 141 -6.27 -7.05 -0.10
N ILE A 142 -6.74 -7.84 0.88
CA ILE A 142 -7.62 -8.99 0.63
C ILE A 142 -8.93 -8.53 -0.04
N ILE A 143 -9.55 -7.47 0.49
CA ILE A 143 -10.78 -6.92 -0.10
C ILE A 143 -10.52 -6.44 -1.54
N LEU A 144 -9.45 -5.68 -1.75
CA LEU A 144 -9.07 -5.19 -3.07
C LEU A 144 -8.74 -6.34 -4.04
N ALA A 145 -8.08 -7.40 -3.57
CA ALA A 145 -7.78 -8.59 -4.36
C ALA A 145 -9.06 -9.31 -4.80
N ALA A 146 -9.99 -9.53 -3.86
CA ALA A 146 -11.30 -10.12 -4.16
C ALA A 146 -12.02 -9.31 -5.25
N MET A 147 -12.04 -7.98 -5.13
CA MET A 147 -12.64 -7.10 -6.14
C MET A 147 -11.91 -7.14 -7.49
N ALA A 148 -10.58 -7.12 -7.50
CA ALA A 148 -9.78 -7.10 -8.72
C ALA A 148 -9.98 -8.41 -9.52
N PHE A 149 -9.88 -9.57 -8.86
CA PHE A 149 -10.08 -10.87 -9.48
C PHE A 149 -11.51 -11.09 -9.98
N THR A 150 -12.50 -10.45 -9.33
CA THR A 150 -13.92 -10.56 -9.69
C THR A 150 -14.45 -9.43 -10.58
N SER A 151 -13.56 -8.60 -11.11
CA SER A 151 -13.92 -7.41 -11.90
C SER A 151 -14.43 -7.73 -13.32
N HIS A 152 -14.20 -8.95 -13.82
CA HIS A 152 -14.56 -9.37 -15.16
C HIS A 152 -15.99 -9.92 -15.27
N ASP A 153 -16.58 -9.84 -16.47
CA ASP A 153 -18.01 -10.10 -16.67
C ASP A 153 -18.42 -11.56 -16.37
N PHE A 154 -17.50 -12.53 -16.50
CA PHE A 154 -17.78 -13.89 -16.03
C PHE A 154 -18.12 -13.96 -14.53
N TRP A 155 -17.45 -13.21 -13.65
CA TRP A 155 -17.79 -13.24 -12.22
C TRP A 155 -19.10 -12.53 -11.91
N LEU A 156 -19.45 -11.51 -12.68
CA LEU A 156 -20.77 -10.89 -12.59
C LEU A 156 -21.87 -11.89 -12.96
N HIS A 157 -21.67 -12.67 -14.03
CA HIS A 157 -22.62 -13.70 -14.43
C HIS A 157 -22.70 -14.83 -13.40
N PHE A 158 -21.54 -15.31 -12.92
CA PHE A 158 -21.45 -16.41 -11.95
C PHE A 158 -22.03 -16.05 -10.58
N LEU A 159 -21.72 -14.87 -10.04
CA LEU A 159 -22.16 -14.44 -8.72
C LEU A 159 -23.56 -13.81 -8.72
N GLY A 160 -24.03 -13.37 -9.89
CA GLY A 160 -25.23 -12.57 -10.04
C GLY A 160 -25.03 -11.09 -9.66
N PRO A 161 -25.83 -10.17 -10.24
CA PRO A 161 -25.64 -8.72 -10.06
C PRO A 161 -25.71 -8.23 -8.62
N LYS A 162 -26.58 -8.82 -7.79
CA LYS A 162 -26.77 -8.41 -6.38
C LYS A 162 -25.53 -8.70 -5.54
N PHE A 163 -25.05 -9.93 -5.55
CA PHE A 163 -23.86 -10.32 -4.78
C PHE A 163 -22.61 -9.63 -5.29
N TRP A 164 -22.44 -9.58 -6.62
CA TRP A 164 -21.32 -8.86 -7.24
C TRP A 164 -21.29 -7.39 -6.80
N LYS A 165 -22.46 -6.74 -6.72
CA LYS A 165 -22.57 -5.37 -6.23
C LYS A 165 -22.19 -5.25 -4.76
N VAL A 166 -22.71 -6.11 -3.87
CA VAL A 166 -22.38 -6.09 -2.43
C VAL A 166 -20.88 -6.21 -2.21
N MET A 167 -20.22 -7.16 -2.86
CA MET A 167 -18.77 -7.33 -2.79
C MET A 167 -18.02 -6.09 -3.29
N HIS A 168 -18.47 -5.45 -4.37
CA HIS A 168 -17.87 -4.20 -4.84
C HIS A 168 -18.14 -3.01 -3.92
N MET A 169 -19.18 -3.06 -3.08
CA MET A 169 -19.40 -2.04 -2.05
C MET A 169 -18.43 -2.18 -0.86
N LEU A 170 -17.74 -3.32 -0.71
CA LEU A 170 -16.65 -3.46 0.28
C LEU A 170 -15.47 -2.51 0.00
N VAL A 171 -15.43 -1.88 -1.17
CA VAL A 171 -14.45 -0.82 -1.48
C VAL A 171 -14.44 0.29 -0.43
N TYR A 172 -15.57 0.63 0.17
CA TYR A 172 -15.65 1.66 1.19
C TYR A 172 -15.06 1.19 2.53
N VAL A 173 -15.22 -0.10 2.86
CA VAL A 173 -14.54 -0.72 4.01
C VAL A 173 -13.03 -0.76 3.77
N ALA A 174 -12.59 -1.20 2.59
CA ALA A 174 -11.18 -1.18 2.20
C ALA A 174 -10.60 0.24 2.26
N TYR A 175 -11.32 1.24 1.76
CA TYR A 175 -10.90 2.63 1.82
C TYR A 175 -10.74 3.13 3.26
N GLY A 176 -11.67 2.80 4.17
CA GLY A 176 -11.54 3.12 5.59
C GLY A 176 -10.31 2.48 6.23
N LEU A 177 -10.07 1.19 5.96
CA LEU A 177 -8.88 0.48 6.43
C LEU A 177 -7.58 1.09 5.88
N ILE A 178 -7.57 1.47 4.60
CA ILE A 178 -6.40 2.11 3.95
C ILE A 178 -6.17 3.51 4.51
N LEU A 179 -7.21 4.31 4.73
CA LEU A 179 -7.06 5.62 5.34
C LEU A 179 -6.45 5.50 6.73
N LEU A 180 -6.92 4.55 7.55
CA LEU A 180 -6.34 4.33 8.87
C LEU A 180 -4.90 3.80 8.78
N HIS A 181 -4.63 2.87 7.86
CA HIS A 181 -3.27 2.38 7.56
C HIS A 181 -2.31 3.53 7.22
N VAL A 182 -2.67 4.39 6.27
CA VAL A 182 -1.84 5.51 5.82
C VAL A 182 -1.73 6.60 6.89
N ALA A 183 -2.83 6.95 7.58
CA ALA A 183 -2.82 7.95 8.65
C ALA A 183 -1.90 7.55 9.80
N LEU A 184 -2.01 6.30 10.27
CA LEU A 184 -1.13 5.77 11.31
C LEU A 184 0.33 5.72 10.82
N GLY A 185 0.57 5.35 9.57
CA GLY A 185 1.90 5.40 8.96
C GLY A 185 2.49 6.82 8.97
N ILE A 186 1.71 7.84 8.58
CA ILE A 186 2.17 9.24 8.61
C ILE A 186 2.46 9.69 10.04
N ILE A 187 1.58 9.42 11.00
CA ILE A 187 1.74 9.81 12.41
C ILE A 187 2.98 9.15 13.03
N GLN A 188 3.20 7.87 12.72
CA GLN A 188 4.24 7.06 13.36
C GLN A 188 5.61 7.22 12.68
N PHE A 189 5.66 7.44 11.37
CA PHE A 189 6.91 7.46 10.59
C PHE A 189 7.23 8.85 10.02
N GLU A 190 6.32 9.49 9.29
CA GLU A 190 6.66 10.68 8.50
C GLU A 190 6.51 12.01 9.26
N LYS A 191 5.62 12.10 10.26
CA LYS A 191 5.33 13.30 11.07
C LYS A 191 5.23 14.61 10.26
N SER A 192 4.88 14.52 8.98
CA SER A 192 4.88 15.64 8.04
C SER A 192 3.48 16.23 7.96
N PRO A 193 3.27 17.50 8.35
CA PRO A 193 1.94 18.12 8.35
C PRO A 193 1.36 18.21 6.92
N VAL A 194 2.21 18.31 5.90
CA VAL A 194 1.80 18.33 4.49
C VAL A 194 1.16 17.01 4.08
N LEU A 195 1.74 15.88 4.49
CA LEU A 195 1.18 14.56 4.19
C LEU A 195 -0.18 14.35 4.88
N VAL A 196 -0.32 14.83 6.12
CA VAL A 196 -1.60 14.83 6.85
C VAL A 196 -2.64 15.67 6.11
N ALA A 197 -2.29 16.89 5.72
CA ALA A 197 -3.18 17.79 4.99
C ALA A 197 -3.62 17.20 3.64
N LEU A 198 -2.71 16.57 2.90
CA LEU A 198 -3.04 15.89 1.63
C LEU A 198 -4.01 14.73 1.84
N LEU A 199 -3.80 13.91 2.88
CA LEU A 199 -4.69 12.79 3.19
C LEU A 199 -6.10 13.28 3.58
N ILE A 200 -6.19 14.29 4.43
CA ILE A 200 -7.46 14.91 4.84
C ILE A 200 -8.17 15.53 3.64
N THR A 201 -7.45 16.26 2.80
CA THR A 201 -8.01 16.89 1.59
C THR A 201 -8.54 15.83 0.62
N GLY A 202 -7.81 14.72 0.45
CA GLY A 202 -8.26 13.57 -0.34
C GLY A 202 -9.57 12.98 0.20
N PHE A 203 -9.64 12.75 1.52
CA PHE A 203 -10.84 12.25 2.18
C PHE A 203 -12.04 13.20 2.02
N ILE A 204 -11.84 14.49 2.32
CA ILE A 204 -12.89 15.51 2.19
C ILE A 204 -13.38 15.59 0.74
N SER A 205 -12.49 15.49 -0.24
CA SER A 205 -12.86 15.48 -1.66
C SER A 205 -13.71 14.28 -2.02
N VAL A 206 -13.32 13.07 -1.61
CA VAL A 206 -14.08 11.83 -1.86
C VAL A 206 -15.45 11.89 -1.18
N ALA A 207 -15.48 12.17 0.13
CA ALA A 207 -16.70 12.21 0.92
C ALA A 207 -17.64 13.34 0.45
N GLY A 208 -17.09 14.53 0.21
CA GLY A 208 -17.84 15.71 -0.24
C GLY A 208 -18.47 15.50 -1.62
N LEU A 209 -17.75 14.91 -2.58
CA LEU A 209 -18.31 14.61 -3.90
C LEU A 209 -19.42 13.55 -3.82
N HIS A 210 -19.26 12.52 -2.98
CA HIS A 210 -20.33 11.53 -2.76
C HIS A 210 -21.57 12.16 -2.14
N LEU A 211 -21.39 12.99 -1.11
CA LEU A 211 -22.49 13.68 -0.45
C LEU A 211 -23.19 14.66 -1.41
N TRP A 212 -22.42 15.41 -2.20
CA TRP A 212 -23.00 16.34 -3.18
C TRP A 212 -23.79 15.61 -4.28
N ALA A 213 -23.25 14.52 -4.82
CA ALA A 213 -23.97 13.68 -5.76
C ALA A 213 -25.27 13.13 -5.14
N ALA A 214 -25.21 12.63 -3.90
CA ALA A 214 -26.38 12.12 -3.18
C ALA A 214 -27.44 13.21 -2.95
N VAL A 215 -27.04 14.43 -2.54
CA VAL A 215 -27.97 15.55 -2.34
C VAL A 215 -28.61 16.00 -3.66
N LYS A 216 -27.84 16.05 -4.75
CA LYS A 216 -28.36 16.39 -6.08
C LYS A 216 -29.39 15.36 -6.55
N GLU A 217 -29.06 14.07 -6.44
CA GLU A 217 -29.96 12.98 -6.82
C GLU A 217 -31.24 12.96 -5.95
N ASN A 218 -31.11 13.08 -4.63
CA ASN A 218 -32.26 13.06 -3.72
C ASN A 218 -33.21 14.24 -3.94
N LYS A 219 -32.68 15.43 -4.30
CA LYS A 219 -33.53 16.58 -4.67
C LYS A 219 -34.34 16.30 -5.93
N THR A 220 -33.74 15.65 -6.93
CA THR A 220 -34.43 15.23 -8.14
C THR A 220 -35.48 14.17 -7.83
N ASP A 221 -35.12 13.16 -7.03
CA ASP A 221 -36.03 12.08 -6.65
C ASP A 221 -37.25 12.61 -5.89
N ARG A 222 -37.02 13.52 -4.94
CA ARG A 222 -38.07 14.09 -4.08
C ARG A 222 -38.98 15.09 -4.82
N LYS A 223 -38.45 15.88 -5.76
CA LYS A 223 -39.27 16.78 -6.60
C LYS A 223 -40.25 16.03 -7.50
N GLN A 224 -40.04 14.75 -7.70
CA GLN A 224 -40.77 13.92 -8.65
C GLN A 224 -41.54 12.79 -7.96
N SER A 225 -41.46 12.68 -6.62
CA SER A 225 -42.16 11.67 -5.82
C SER A 225 -43.52 12.12 -5.30
N ASP A 226 -44.05 13.25 -5.76
CA ASP A 226 -45.48 13.53 -5.58
C ASP A 226 -46.22 12.37 -6.26
N THR A 227 -47.02 11.64 -5.48
CA THR A 227 -47.65 10.39 -5.91
C THR A 227 -48.48 10.64 -7.15
N LEU A 228 -47.98 10.18 -8.30
CA LEU A 228 -48.75 10.12 -9.53
C LEU A 228 -49.94 9.17 -9.30
N ASP A 229 -51.14 9.59 -9.73
CA ASP A 229 -52.34 8.77 -9.60
C ASP A 229 -52.21 7.48 -10.43
N GLU A 230 -53.03 6.46 -10.16
CA GLU A 230 -53.07 5.30 -11.05
C GLU A 230 -53.51 5.70 -12.47
N GLY A 231 -52.82 5.22 -13.49
CA GLY A 231 -53.11 5.51 -14.90
C GLY A 231 -52.26 6.63 -15.50
N TRP A 232 -52.87 7.51 -16.30
CA TRP A 232 -52.15 8.47 -17.15
C TRP A 232 -51.77 9.75 -16.42
N ASN A 233 -50.47 10.00 -16.30
CA ASN A 233 -49.94 11.15 -15.57
C ASN A 233 -49.04 12.00 -16.43
N TYR A 234 -49.24 13.33 -16.35
CA TYR A 234 -48.38 14.30 -17.00
C TYR A 234 -46.98 14.26 -16.38
N VAL A 235 -45.94 14.22 -17.20
CA VAL A 235 -44.55 14.13 -16.71
C VAL A 235 -43.63 15.22 -17.25
N CYS A 236 -43.78 15.62 -18.51
CA CYS A 236 -42.93 16.63 -19.13
C CYS A 236 -43.51 17.12 -20.46
N THR A 237 -42.91 18.18 -21.01
CA THR A 237 -43.16 18.60 -22.39
C THR A 237 -42.18 17.92 -23.35
N LEU A 238 -42.53 17.88 -24.64
CA LEU A 238 -41.65 17.36 -25.69
C LEU A 238 -40.32 18.12 -25.78
N ALA A 239 -40.32 19.43 -25.51
CA ALA A 239 -39.13 20.27 -25.54
C ALA A 239 -38.15 19.97 -24.41
N ASP A 240 -38.60 19.30 -23.34
CA ASP A 240 -37.75 18.93 -22.21
C ASP A 240 -36.82 17.75 -22.53
N ILE A 241 -37.02 17.05 -23.65
CA ILE A 241 -36.23 15.90 -24.05
C ILE A 241 -35.49 16.25 -25.35
N GLU A 242 -34.16 16.31 -25.26
CA GLU A 242 -33.31 16.42 -26.44
C GLU A 242 -33.34 15.12 -27.26
N ASP A 243 -33.10 15.23 -28.57
CA ASP A 243 -33.01 14.05 -29.45
C ASP A 243 -31.88 13.11 -28.99
N ASP A 244 -32.12 11.82 -29.12
CA ASP A 244 -31.28 10.69 -28.69
C ASP A 244 -30.97 10.64 -27.19
N LYS A 245 -31.68 11.41 -26.36
CA LYS A 245 -31.52 11.41 -24.90
C LYS A 245 -32.82 10.98 -24.21
N ALA A 246 -32.72 10.80 -22.90
CA ALA A 246 -33.86 10.54 -22.04
C ALA A 246 -34.13 11.66 -21.05
N LYS A 247 -35.39 11.73 -20.62
CA LYS A 247 -35.80 12.38 -19.38
C LYS A 247 -36.25 11.31 -18.39
N MET A 248 -35.66 11.35 -17.20
CA MET A 248 -36.05 10.46 -16.10
C MET A 248 -37.25 11.03 -15.34
N VAL A 249 -38.19 10.15 -15.01
CA VAL A 249 -39.41 10.45 -14.27
C VAL A 249 -39.62 9.41 -13.19
N ASN A 250 -40.13 9.81 -12.02
CA ASN A 250 -40.50 8.87 -10.97
C ASN A 250 -41.96 8.47 -11.12
N VAL A 251 -42.22 7.18 -11.12
CA VAL A 251 -43.52 6.55 -11.27
C VAL A 251 -43.63 5.48 -10.20
N ASN A 252 -44.57 5.61 -9.25
CA ASN A 252 -44.76 4.61 -8.18
C ASN A 252 -43.48 4.23 -7.41
N LYS A 253 -42.60 5.20 -7.12
CA LYS A 253 -41.27 5.03 -6.48
C LYS A 253 -40.22 4.33 -7.35
N GLU A 254 -40.52 4.04 -8.61
CA GLU A 254 -39.57 3.53 -9.60
C GLU A 254 -39.13 4.65 -10.54
N ARG A 255 -37.87 4.63 -10.98
CA ARG A 255 -37.37 5.56 -12.01
C ARG A 255 -37.70 4.98 -13.39
N VAL A 256 -38.34 5.78 -14.24
CA VAL A 256 -38.64 5.48 -15.65
C VAL A 256 -37.86 6.45 -16.53
N ALA A 257 -37.24 5.93 -17.60
CA ALA A 257 -36.51 6.72 -18.58
C ALA A 257 -37.31 6.83 -19.87
N ILE A 258 -37.71 8.06 -20.23
CA ILE A 258 -38.45 8.37 -21.46
C ILE A 258 -37.45 8.86 -22.50
N PHE A 259 -37.24 8.09 -23.56
CA PHE A 259 -36.30 8.42 -24.65
C PHE A 259 -37.02 9.08 -25.81
N LYS A 260 -36.37 10.09 -26.40
CA LYS A 260 -36.75 10.71 -27.68
C LYS A 260 -35.70 10.37 -28.72
N TYR A 261 -36.10 9.76 -29.83
CA TYR A 261 -35.17 9.27 -30.87
C TYR A 261 -35.92 9.08 -32.18
N ASP A 262 -35.31 9.37 -33.33
CA ASP A 262 -35.89 9.07 -34.66
C ASP A 262 -37.39 9.48 -34.80
N GLY A 263 -37.75 10.67 -34.30
CA GLY A 263 -39.13 11.15 -34.31
C GLY A 263 -40.12 10.34 -33.45
N LYS A 264 -39.64 9.51 -32.52
CA LYS A 264 -40.41 8.60 -31.67
C LYS A 264 -40.15 8.85 -30.18
N LEU A 265 -41.07 8.39 -29.34
CA LEU A 265 -40.93 8.30 -27.89
C LEU A 265 -41.18 6.88 -27.39
N SER A 266 -40.31 6.41 -26.50
CA SER A 266 -40.45 5.14 -25.79
C SER A 266 -40.02 5.28 -24.33
N ALA A 267 -40.63 4.51 -23.42
CA ALA A 267 -40.31 4.56 -22.00
C ALA A 267 -39.97 3.17 -21.44
N VAL A 268 -38.89 3.12 -20.67
CA VAL A 268 -38.38 1.88 -20.05
C VAL A 268 -38.03 2.09 -18.57
N HIS A 269 -37.97 1.00 -17.80
CA HIS A 269 -37.41 1.03 -16.46
C HIS A 269 -35.97 1.54 -16.49
N ASN A 270 -35.62 2.46 -15.60
CA ASN A 270 -34.35 3.17 -15.65
C ASN A 270 -33.15 2.31 -15.23
N VAL A 271 -33.34 1.14 -14.60
CA VAL A 271 -32.24 0.34 -14.07
C VAL A 271 -31.86 -0.76 -15.07
N CYS A 272 -30.69 -0.61 -15.67
CA CYS A 272 -30.08 -1.60 -16.55
C CYS A 272 -29.86 -2.92 -15.81
N LYS A 273 -30.42 -4.02 -16.32
CA LYS A 273 -30.26 -5.37 -15.74
C LYS A 273 -28.85 -5.93 -15.79
N HIS A 274 -27.98 -5.39 -16.63
CA HIS A 274 -26.58 -5.84 -16.70
C HIS A 274 -25.83 -5.52 -15.39
N GLN A 275 -25.76 -4.25 -14.98
CA GLN A 275 -24.99 -3.84 -13.79
C GLN A 275 -25.70 -2.80 -12.92
N MET A 276 -27.02 -2.69 -13.01
CA MET A 276 -27.83 -1.72 -12.26
C MET A 276 -27.49 -0.25 -12.60
N GLY A 277 -27.05 0.00 -13.83
CA GLY A 277 -26.74 1.35 -14.31
C GLY A 277 -27.98 2.15 -14.71
N PRO A 278 -27.97 3.50 -14.60
CA PRO A 278 -29.08 4.36 -14.97
C PRO A 278 -29.17 4.51 -16.50
N LEU A 279 -30.18 3.90 -17.12
CA LEU A 279 -30.40 3.98 -18.57
C LEU A 279 -30.70 5.40 -19.03
N GLY A 280 -31.45 6.16 -18.24
CA GLY A 280 -31.85 7.54 -18.54
C GLY A 280 -30.72 8.57 -18.53
N GLU A 281 -29.54 8.21 -18.03
CA GLU A 281 -28.29 8.99 -18.22
C GLU A 281 -27.57 8.62 -19.53
N GLY A 282 -28.05 7.59 -20.22
CA GLY A 282 -27.57 7.11 -21.51
C GLY A 282 -28.16 7.85 -22.69
N LYS A 283 -27.99 7.25 -23.88
CA LYS A 283 -28.48 7.78 -25.16
C LYS A 283 -29.01 6.68 -26.04
N VAL A 284 -29.83 7.02 -27.02
CA VAL A 284 -30.11 6.13 -28.16
C VAL A 284 -28.96 6.24 -29.15
N ILE A 285 -28.32 5.12 -29.46
CA ILE A 285 -27.22 5.01 -30.42
C ILE A 285 -27.55 3.83 -31.33
N ASP A 286 -27.56 4.07 -32.64
CA ASP A 286 -27.88 3.05 -33.66
C ASP A 286 -29.22 2.33 -33.36
N GLY A 287 -30.22 3.11 -32.94
CA GLY A 287 -31.55 2.61 -32.59
C GLY A 287 -31.68 1.91 -31.22
N CYS A 288 -30.60 1.82 -30.43
CA CYS A 288 -30.62 1.17 -29.12
C CYS A 288 -30.34 2.14 -27.97
N ILE A 289 -31.12 2.03 -26.89
CA ILE A 289 -30.80 2.64 -25.59
C ILE A 289 -29.47 2.06 -25.11
N THR A 290 -28.46 2.92 -24.98
CA THR A 290 -27.10 2.53 -24.57
C THR A 290 -26.83 3.02 -23.15
N CYS A 291 -26.68 2.06 -22.23
CA CYS A 291 -26.36 2.31 -20.83
C CYS A 291 -25.01 3.04 -20.72
N PRO A 292 -24.93 4.17 -19.99
CA PRO A 292 -23.73 5.02 -19.97
C PRO A 292 -22.56 4.40 -19.20
N TRP A 293 -22.79 3.33 -18.43
CA TRP A 293 -21.73 2.69 -17.66
C TRP A 293 -20.82 1.81 -18.52
N HIS A 294 -21.38 0.90 -19.30
CA HIS A 294 -20.60 -0.10 -20.05
C HIS A 294 -21.07 -0.28 -21.50
N GLY A 295 -21.94 0.61 -21.99
CA GLY A 295 -22.46 0.55 -23.36
C GLY A 295 -23.42 -0.61 -23.59
N TYR A 296 -24.02 -1.18 -22.54
CA TYR A 296 -24.98 -2.26 -22.66
C TYR A 296 -26.28 -1.74 -23.28
N GLN A 297 -26.86 -2.49 -24.22
CA GLN A 297 -27.91 -1.98 -25.09
C GLN A 297 -29.26 -2.64 -24.87
N TYR A 298 -30.33 -1.87 -25.04
CA TYR A 298 -31.73 -2.32 -25.08
C TYR A 298 -32.45 -1.66 -26.25
N ARG A 299 -33.33 -2.39 -26.93
CA ARG A 299 -34.25 -1.78 -27.89
C ARG A 299 -35.29 -0.93 -27.14
N PRO A 300 -35.55 0.32 -27.54
CA PRO A 300 -36.48 1.17 -26.82
C PRO A 300 -37.93 0.68 -26.84
N GLU A 301 -38.37 0.05 -27.93
CA GLU A 301 -39.75 -0.39 -28.15
C GLU A 301 -40.18 -1.59 -27.30
N ASP A 302 -39.25 -2.46 -26.90
CA ASP A 302 -39.59 -3.68 -26.14
C ASP A 302 -38.72 -3.88 -24.89
N GLY A 303 -37.72 -3.02 -24.66
CA GLY A 303 -36.81 -3.14 -23.52
C GLY A 303 -35.94 -4.39 -23.56
N CYS A 304 -35.84 -5.11 -24.69
CA CYS A 304 -35.02 -6.30 -24.82
C CYS A 304 -33.60 -5.94 -25.26
N ALA A 305 -32.61 -6.57 -24.66
CA ALA A 305 -31.25 -6.51 -25.17
C ALA A 305 -31.17 -7.17 -26.56
N PRO A 306 -30.41 -6.59 -27.52
CA PRO A 306 -30.15 -7.24 -28.80
C PRO A 306 -29.44 -8.59 -28.61
N ALA A 307 -29.69 -9.55 -29.51
CA ALA A 307 -28.97 -10.82 -29.50
C ALA A 307 -27.45 -10.57 -29.54
N PRO A 308 -26.62 -11.36 -28.82
CA PRO A 308 -26.94 -12.61 -28.12
C PRO A 308 -27.45 -12.46 -26.67
N PHE A 309 -27.67 -11.24 -26.21
CA PHE A 309 -28.07 -10.96 -24.83
C PHE A 309 -29.55 -11.26 -24.58
N THR A 310 -29.92 -11.54 -23.33
CA THR A 310 -31.26 -12.02 -22.95
C THR A 310 -31.98 -11.14 -21.94
N GLU A 311 -31.28 -10.15 -21.42
CA GLU A 311 -31.74 -9.24 -20.39
C GLU A 311 -32.85 -8.33 -20.93
N LYS A 312 -33.86 -8.11 -20.11
CA LYS A 312 -35.06 -7.34 -20.47
C LYS A 312 -35.35 -6.33 -19.37
N VAL A 313 -35.84 -5.16 -19.75
CA VAL A 313 -36.38 -4.16 -18.83
C VAL A 313 -37.88 -4.00 -19.05
N ALA A 314 -38.60 -3.61 -18.00
CA ALA A 314 -40.01 -3.28 -18.12
C ALA A 314 -40.21 -2.04 -19.01
N THR A 315 -41.30 -2.01 -19.75
CA THR A 315 -41.70 -0.90 -20.63
C THR A 315 -42.94 -0.19 -20.07
N TYR A 316 -43.11 1.07 -20.45
CA TYR A 316 -44.21 1.91 -19.99
C TYR A 316 -44.93 2.53 -21.18
N GLN A 317 -46.25 2.58 -21.13
CA GLN A 317 -47.04 3.21 -22.17
C GLN A 317 -46.93 4.73 -22.08
N LEU A 318 -46.84 5.39 -23.23
CA LEU A 318 -46.78 6.83 -23.37
C LEU A 318 -47.97 7.36 -24.17
N GLN A 319 -48.36 8.60 -23.89
CA GLN A 319 -49.29 9.38 -24.69
C GLN A 319 -48.75 10.79 -24.90
N LEU A 320 -48.86 11.29 -26.13
CA LEU A 320 -48.53 12.67 -26.48
C LEU A 320 -49.85 13.42 -26.75
N ARG A 321 -50.12 14.48 -25.98
CA ARG A 321 -51.28 15.36 -26.14
C ARG A 321 -50.81 16.81 -26.09
N ASP A 322 -51.01 17.60 -27.14
CA ASP A 322 -50.62 19.03 -27.18
C ASP A 322 -49.19 19.32 -26.69
N ASN A 323 -48.19 18.57 -27.21
CA ASN A 323 -46.79 18.62 -26.79
C ASN A 323 -46.50 18.24 -25.33
N LYS A 324 -47.49 17.72 -24.60
CA LYS A 324 -47.35 17.16 -23.25
C LYS A 324 -47.27 15.65 -23.31
N ILE A 325 -46.28 15.10 -22.61
CA ILE A 325 -46.05 13.67 -22.50
C ILE A 325 -46.70 13.18 -21.21
N TYR A 326 -47.49 12.12 -21.34
CA TYR A 326 -48.12 11.39 -20.25
C TYR A 326 -47.56 9.97 -20.21
N VAL A 327 -47.28 9.46 -19.01
CA VAL A 327 -46.87 8.06 -18.79
C VAL A 327 -47.98 7.32 -18.05
N ASN A 328 -48.24 6.07 -18.44
CA ASN A 328 -49.09 5.18 -17.65
C ASN A 328 -48.27 4.65 -16.46
N THR A 329 -48.79 4.78 -15.24
CA THR A 329 -48.05 4.40 -14.02
C THR A 329 -47.90 2.89 -13.82
N ALA A 330 -48.66 2.07 -14.57
CA ALA A 330 -48.53 0.62 -14.56
C ALA A 330 -47.39 0.15 -15.48
N ALA A 331 -46.37 -0.50 -14.90
CA ALA A 331 -45.29 -1.14 -15.65
C ALA A 331 -45.81 -2.39 -16.38
N LEU A 332 -45.46 -2.54 -17.66
CA LEU A 332 -45.72 -3.78 -18.40
C LEU A 332 -44.63 -4.83 -18.08
N PRO A 333 -44.93 -6.14 -18.26
CA PRO A 333 -43.94 -7.19 -18.09
C PRO A 333 -42.64 -6.94 -18.88
N GLU A 334 -41.50 -7.39 -18.36
CA GLU A 334 -40.20 -7.19 -19.01
C GLU A 334 -40.17 -7.79 -20.42
N GLY A 335 -39.74 -7.01 -21.40
CA GLY A 335 -39.71 -7.46 -22.80
C GLY A 335 -41.00 -7.24 -23.59
N THR A 336 -41.99 -6.54 -23.02
CA THR A 336 -43.26 -6.26 -23.71
C THR A 336 -43.05 -5.18 -24.77
N PHE A 337 -43.33 -5.52 -26.03
CA PHE A 337 -43.33 -4.56 -27.13
C PHE A 337 -44.45 -3.54 -26.98
N ILE A 338 -44.10 -2.27 -27.14
CA ILE A 338 -45.01 -1.13 -27.23
C ILE A 338 -44.70 -0.39 -28.52
N GLU A 339 -45.74 -0.07 -29.28
CA GLU A 339 -45.59 0.78 -30.46
C GLU A 339 -45.14 2.19 -30.03
N PRO A 340 -43.98 2.70 -30.49
CA PRO A 340 -43.47 4.00 -30.07
C PRO A 340 -44.42 5.14 -30.46
N VAL A 341 -44.54 6.15 -29.58
CA VAL A 341 -45.38 7.32 -29.88
C VAL A 341 -44.68 8.18 -30.93
N ILE A 342 -45.35 8.41 -32.06
CA ILE A 342 -44.82 9.20 -33.19
C ILE A 342 -44.96 10.70 -32.92
N ILE A 343 -43.89 11.45 -33.13
CA ILE A 343 -43.85 12.92 -33.07
C ILE A 343 -44.12 13.45 -34.48
N ALA A 344 -45.28 14.09 -34.68
CA ALA A 344 -45.84 14.39 -36.00
C ALA A 344 -45.00 15.32 -36.92
N ASP A 345 -43.93 15.95 -36.43
CA ASP A 345 -43.22 17.01 -37.18
C ASP A 345 -41.87 16.62 -37.80
N LYS A 346 -41.38 15.38 -37.66
CA LYS A 346 -40.14 14.94 -38.33
C LYS A 346 -40.15 13.48 -38.72
N ILE A 347 -40.82 13.14 -39.83
CA ILE A 347 -40.44 11.96 -40.61
C ILE A 347 -39.35 12.42 -41.59
N HIS A 348 -38.10 12.51 -41.12
CA HIS A 348 -37.00 12.42 -42.07
C HIS A 348 -36.87 10.94 -42.43
N GLN A 349 -37.18 10.61 -43.69
CA GLN A 349 -36.82 9.32 -44.28
C GLN A 349 -35.29 9.22 -44.35
N GLU A 350 -34.63 8.88 -43.25
CA GLU A 350 -33.29 8.31 -43.34
C GLU A 350 -33.43 6.82 -43.63
N LYS A 351 -32.75 6.38 -44.69
CA LYS A 351 -32.61 4.99 -45.09
C LYS A 351 -32.31 4.13 -43.86
N LEU A 352 -33.17 3.14 -43.60
CA LEU A 352 -32.87 1.99 -42.75
C LEU A 352 -31.51 1.43 -43.18
N THR A 353 -30.45 1.81 -42.47
CA THR A 353 -29.19 1.10 -42.56
C THR A 353 -29.42 -0.27 -41.94
N PRO A 354 -28.97 -1.36 -42.58
CA PRO A 354 -29.21 -2.69 -42.07
C PRO A 354 -28.67 -2.81 -40.64
N PHE A 355 -29.58 -3.24 -39.76
CA PHE A 355 -29.33 -3.61 -38.37
C PHE A 355 -28.12 -4.56 -38.29
N PHE A 356 -27.01 -4.06 -37.75
CA PHE A 356 -25.80 -4.85 -37.56
C PHE A 356 -25.78 -5.42 -36.13
N ILE A 357 -25.95 -6.74 -36.01
CA ILE A 357 -25.57 -7.48 -34.80
C ILE A 357 -24.04 -7.57 -34.82
N GLY A 358 -23.38 -6.53 -34.34
CA GLY A 358 -21.92 -6.48 -34.32
C GLY A 358 -21.40 -5.15 -33.84
N TRP A 359 -20.49 -5.20 -32.87
CA TRP A 359 -19.76 -4.06 -32.30
C TRP A 359 -19.19 -3.16 -33.42
N ALA A 360 -19.76 -1.97 -33.61
CA ALA A 360 -19.41 -1.10 -34.73
C ALA A 360 -17.94 -0.64 -34.66
N ARG A 361 -17.17 -0.98 -35.71
CA ARG A 361 -15.76 -0.55 -35.91
C ARG A 361 -15.60 0.95 -36.18
N ASN A 362 -16.69 1.67 -36.45
CA ASN A 362 -16.66 3.07 -36.84
C ASN A 362 -17.68 3.86 -36.03
N ASN A 363 -17.29 4.32 -34.84
CA ASN A 363 -17.91 5.53 -34.32
C ASN A 363 -16.82 6.53 -33.92
N LYS A 364 -16.66 7.55 -34.77
CA LYS A 364 -15.78 8.71 -34.56
C LYS A 364 -16.38 9.66 -33.51
N MET A 365 -16.97 9.17 -32.42
CA MET A 365 -17.03 9.98 -31.19
C MET A 365 -15.74 9.75 -30.41
N VAL A 366 -14.64 10.28 -30.96
CA VAL A 366 -13.45 10.52 -30.15
C VAL A 366 -13.83 11.68 -29.23
N PHE A 367 -14.16 11.31 -28.00
CA PHE A 367 -14.33 12.23 -26.89
C PHE A 367 -13.13 13.19 -26.77
N ASN A 368 -13.16 14.35 -27.43
CA ASN A 368 -12.09 15.34 -27.26
C ASN A 368 -12.02 15.85 -25.81
N THR A 369 -13.17 15.92 -25.12
CA THR A 369 -13.28 16.33 -23.72
C THR A 369 -12.62 15.34 -22.74
N THR A 370 -12.46 14.07 -23.11
CA THR A 370 -11.82 13.06 -22.22
C THR A 370 -10.31 13.14 -22.28
N ARG A 371 -9.73 13.58 -23.40
CA ARG A 371 -8.28 13.79 -23.50
C ARG A 371 -7.83 14.92 -22.59
N LEU A 372 -8.55 16.05 -22.59
CA LEU A 372 -8.21 17.18 -21.72
C LEU A 372 -8.38 16.83 -20.24
N THR A 373 -9.48 16.18 -19.85
CA THR A 373 -9.70 15.77 -18.45
C THR A 373 -8.68 14.72 -17.99
N ALA A 374 -8.37 13.73 -18.82
CA ALA A 374 -7.31 12.76 -18.52
C ALA A 374 -5.93 13.44 -18.42
N PHE A 375 -5.63 14.39 -19.30
CA PHE A 375 -4.39 15.16 -19.27
C PHE A 375 -4.25 16.01 -18.00
N VAL A 376 -5.30 16.74 -17.62
CA VAL A 376 -5.33 17.54 -16.39
C VAL A 376 -5.19 16.64 -15.16
N ALA A 377 -5.89 15.51 -15.11
CA ALA A 377 -5.75 14.53 -14.03
C ALA A 377 -4.32 13.96 -13.95
N SER A 378 -3.69 13.71 -15.10
CA SER A 378 -2.31 13.21 -15.18
C SER A 378 -1.33 14.25 -14.62
N ILE A 379 -1.44 15.52 -15.03
CA ILE A 379 -0.63 16.61 -14.49
C ILE A 379 -0.82 16.72 -12.97
N PHE A 380 -2.07 16.68 -12.50
CA PHE A 380 -2.37 16.76 -11.07
C PHE A 380 -1.72 15.62 -10.27
N ILE A 381 -1.77 14.38 -10.79
CA ILE A 381 -1.10 13.22 -10.18
C ILE A 381 0.41 13.45 -10.07
N LEU A 382 1.04 13.97 -11.13
CA LEU A 382 2.48 14.23 -11.15
C LEU A 382 2.89 15.37 -10.20
N ILE A 383 2.10 16.45 -10.15
CA ILE A 383 2.33 17.56 -9.20
C ILE A 383 2.27 17.04 -7.76
N ILE A 384 1.24 16.25 -7.41
CA ILE A 384 1.16 15.63 -6.09
C ILE A 384 2.37 14.73 -5.85
N GLY A 385 2.80 13.95 -6.85
CA GLY A 385 4.01 13.12 -6.75
C GLY A 385 5.26 13.92 -6.37
N VAL A 386 5.47 15.08 -6.98
CA VAL A 386 6.59 16.00 -6.65
C VAL A 386 6.46 16.54 -5.23
N VAL A 387 5.27 16.92 -4.79
CA VAL A 387 5.03 17.40 -3.41
C VAL A 387 5.33 16.27 -2.41
N LEU A 388 4.81 15.06 -2.67
CA LEU A 388 5.02 13.90 -1.82
C LEU A 388 6.50 13.54 -1.71
N SER A 389 7.25 13.49 -2.80
CA SER A 389 8.70 13.19 -2.77
C SER A 389 9.51 14.25 -2.01
N ASN A 390 9.05 15.51 -1.98
CA ASN A 390 9.76 16.59 -1.30
C ASN A 390 9.52 16.64 0.22
N HIS A 391 8.37 16.17 0.68
CA HIS A 391 7.92 16.29 2.07
C HIS A 391 8.04 15.01 2.90
N GLN A 392 8.75 14.00 2.38
CA GLN A 392 9.07 12.80 3.14
C GLN A 392 10.26 13.00 4.08
N GLN A 393 10.22 12.33 5.22
CA GLN A 393 11.35 12.26 6.13
C GLN A 393 12.54 11.60 5.46
N ARG A 394 13.70 12.23 5.66
CA ARG A 394 15.00 11.65 5.38
C ARG A 394 15.18 10.41 6.25
N LEU A 395 15.48 9.29 5.61
CA LEU A 395 16.11 8.16 6.29
C LEU A 395 17.62 8.38 6.16
N SER A 396 18.39 8.22 7.25
CA SER A 396 19.80 8.63 7.24
C SER A 396 20.63 7.87 6.21
N ASP A 397 21.81 8.40 5.94
CA ASP A 397 22.81 7.76 5.12
C ASP A 397 23.15 6.39 5.71
N PHE A 398 22.94 5.36 4.90
CA PHE A 398 23.51 4.06 5.17
C PHE A 398 24.94 4.08 4.66
N ILE A 399 25.89 4.34 5.55
CA ILE A 399 27.31 4.34 5.19
C ILE A 399 27.82 2.93 5.42
N ILE A 400 27.84 2.14 4.35
CA ILE A 400 28.76 1.02 4.26
C ILE A 400 30.02 1.54 3.59
N ASP A 401 31.13 1.48 4.30
CA ASP A 401 32.43 1.71 3.72
C ASP A 401 32.93 0.41 3.07
N TYR A 402 32.64 0.31 1.77
CA TYR A 402 32.93 -0.83 0.92
C TYR A 402 34.39 -0.93 0.45
N ASN A 403 35.21 0.11 0.67
CA ASN A 403 36.51 0.24 0.03
C ASN A 403 37.70 -0.11 0.94
N ASN A 404 37.46 -0.50 2.21
CA ASN A 404 38.53 -0.74 3.19
C ASN A 404 38.33 -2.09 3.91
N VAL A 405 39.26 -3.02 3.70
CA VAL A 405 39.21 -4.43 4.12
C VAL A 405 40.36 -4.70 5.09
N LYS A 406 40.12 -5.14 6.34
CA LYS A 406 41.19 -5.49 7.29
C LYS A 406 41.02 -6.90 7.88
N LYS A 407 42.12 -7.67 7.87
CA LYS A 407 42.26 -8.89 8.67
C LYS A 407 42.24 -8.52 10.15
N MET A 408 41.44 -9.23 10.95
CA MET A 408 41.39 -9.02 12.40
C MET A 408 41.82 -10.30 13.12
N GLU A 409 42.53 -10.13 14.23
CA GLU A 409 42.92 -11.22 15.10
C GLU A 409 42.37 -10.94 16.49
N GLY A 410 41.79 -11.96 17.13
CA GLY A 410 41.13 -11.78 18.40
C GLY A 410 40.66 -13.07 19.05
N TRP A 411 40.23 -12.97 20.30
CA TRP A 411 39.63 -14.06 21.04
C TRP A 411 38.14 -14.14 20.71
N LEU A 412 37.78 -15.21 20.01
CA LEU A 412 36.41 -15.54 19.67
C LEU A 412 35.73 -16.22 20.86
N SER A 413 34.53 -15.78 21.21
CA SER A 413 33.72 -16.41 22.25
C SER A 413 32.22 -16.33 21.97
N VAL A 414 31.46 -17.24 22.58
CA VAL A 414 29.99 -17.21 22.62
C VAL A 414 29.43 -16.65 23.93
N LYS A 415 30.30 -16.33 24.91
CA LYS A 415 29.90 -15.81 26.22
C LYS A 415 30.36 -14.35 26.38
N PRO A 416 29.53 -13.47 26.97
CA PRO A 416 28.11 -13.68 27.33
C PRO A 416 27.19 -13.77 26.09
N VAL A 417 27.64 -13.26 24.95
CA VAL A 417 27.02 -13.35 23.64
C VAL A 417 28.10 -13.55 22.58
N PRO A 418 27.80 -13.99 21.34
CA PRO A 418 28.81 -14.10 20.28
C PRO A 418 29.62 -12.82 20.10
N ASN A 419 30.94 -12.89 20.28
CA ASN A 419 31.82 -11.73 20.23
C ASN A 419 33.26 -12.10 19.79
N LEU A 420 33.97 -11.10 19.28
CA LEU A 420 35.40 -11.14 18.99
C LEU A 420 36.09 -10.04 19.80
N LYS A 421 36.95 -10.43 20.75
CA LYS A 421 37.77 -9.51 21.53
C LYS A 421 39.10 -9.25 20.81
N ILE A 422 39.38 -8.01 20.47
CA ILE A 422 40.60 -7.58 19.75
C ILE A 422 41.47 -6.70 20.63
N ILE A 423 42.75 -6.56 20.27
CA ILE A 423 43.63 -5.55 20.84
C ILE A 423 43.41 -4.23 20.07
N ASP A 424 43.04 -3.16 20.77
CA ASP A 424 42.79 -1.82 20.23
C ASP A 424 43.79 -0.81 20.82
N GLY A 425 45.08 -1.07 20.60
CA GLY A 425 46.18 -0.22 21.06
C GLY A 425 46.73 -0.59 22.44
N LYS A 426 47.38 0.39 23.08
CA LYS A 426 48.03 0.25 24.39
C LYS A 426 47.66 1.42 25.30
N ASP A 427 47.61 1.17 26.61
CA ASP A 427 47.38 2.21 27.61
C ASP A 427 48.64 3.05 27.83
N GLY A 428 48.56 4.07 28.70
CA GLY A 428 49.69 4.94 29.05
C GLY A 428 50.87 4.22 29.72
N TYR A 429 50.70 2.96 30.11
CA TYR A 429 51.71 2.10 30.73
C TYR A 429 52.23 1.02 29.76
N GLY A 430 51.76 1.02 28.50
CA GLY A 430 52.15 0.06 27.47
C GLY A 430 51.42 -1.29 27.52
N ASN A 431 50.43 -1.47 28.40
CA ASN A 431 49.61 -2.68 28.45
C ASN A 431 48.60 -2.69 27.29
N PRO A 432 48.25 -3.86 26.74
CA PRO A 432 47.26 -3.95 25.68
C PRO A 432 45.88 -3.47 26.16
N VAL A 433 45.25 -2.58 25.40
CA VAL A 433 43.85 -2.19 25.59
C VAL A 433 43.01 -3.09 24.70
N PHE A 434 41.93 -3.61 25.26
CA PHE A 434 41.05 -4.52 24.53
C PHE A 434 39.75 -3.85 24.14
N LYS A 435 39.16 -4.34 23.04
CA LYS A 435 37.85 -3.94 22.54
C LYS A 435 37.07 -5.16 22.09
N THR A 436 35.80 -5.19 22.44
CA THR A 436 34.88 -6.26 22.04
C THR A 436 34.03 -5.81 20.86
N ILE A 437 34.00 -6.65 19.83
CA ILE A 437 33.10 -6.56 18.69
C ILE A 437 32.00 -7.61 18.85
N LEU A 438 30.73 -7.21 18.86
CA LEU A 438 29.62 -8.16 18.88
C LEU A 438 29.42 -8.77 17.50
N LEU A 439 29.21 -10.09 17.44
CA LEU A 439 29.06 -10.83 16.20
C LEU A 439 27.59 -11.21 15.97
N MET A 440 27.14 -11.07 14.73
CA MET A 440 25.78 -11.40 14.28
C MET A 440 25.89 -12.14 12.95
N ASP A 441 24.94 -13.00 12.61
CA ASP A 441 24.96 -13.72 11.33
C ASP A 441 24.24 -12.90 10.24
N ALA A 442 24.25 -13.43 9.03
CA ALA A 442 23.51 -12.90 7.89
C ALA A 442 22.03 -12.66 8.23
N PHE A 443 21.45 -11.63 7.62
CA PHE A 443 20.01 -11.32 7.74
C PHE A 443 19.53 -11.08 9.19
N LYS A 444 18.48 -11.76 9.67
CA LYS A 444 17.91 -11.53 11.00
C LYS A 444 18.28 -12.65 11.98
N PHE A 445 19.53 -13.14 11.91
CA PHE A 445 20.00 -14.27 12.70
C PHE A 445 21.19 -13.89 13.61
N GLY A 446 21.25 -14.50 14.80
CA GLY A 446 22.40 -14.38 15.71
C GLY A 446 23.57 -15.28 15.29
N ALA A 447 24.80 -14.90 15.66
CA ALA A 447 26.02 -15.60 15.26
C ALA A 447 26.33 -16.90 16.00
N ASP A 448 25.51 -17.35 16.95
CA ASP A 448 25.85 -18.49 17.81
C ASP A 448 26.15 -19.77 17.06
N ALA A 449 25.34 -20.12 16.06
CA ALA A 449 25.52 -21.36 15.32
C ALA A 449 26.85 -21.34 14.56
N VAL A 450 27.22 -20.20 13.98
CA VAL A 450 28.48 -20.01 13.25
C VAL A 450 29.65 -20.06 14.22
N VAL A 451 29.61 -19.28 15.31
CA VAL A 451 30.71 -19.20 16.27
C VAL A 451 30.93 -20.54 17.00
N LYS A 452 29.86 -21.24 17.40
CA LYS A 452 29.98 -22.57 18.05
C LYS A 452 30.67 -23.59 17.15
N LYS A 453 30.41 -23.57 15.84
CA LYS A 453 31.09 -24.47 14.89
C LYS A 453 32.60 -24.19 14.83
N VAL A 454 33.01 -22.94 14.95
CA VAL A 454 34.44 -22.55 14.92
C VAL A 454 35.15 -22.89 16.23
N LEU A 455 34.45 -22.74 17.36
CA LEU A 455 34.98 -23.07 18.67
C LEU A 455 35.18 -24.57 18.88
N ASP A 456 34.40 -25.43 18.21
CA ASP A 456 34.58 -26.90 18.23
C ASP A 456 34.69 -27.50 19.64
N GLY A 457 33.86 -27.03 20.58
CA GLY A 457 33.86 -27.46 21.98
C GLY A 457 34.67 -26.57 22.93
N ASP A 458 35.54 -25.69 22.40
CA ASP A 458 36.25 -24.69 23.21
C ASP A 458 35.30 -23.59 23.70
N ILE A 459 35.66 -22.95 24.83
CA ILE A 459 34.91 -21.80 25.36
C ILE A 459 35.38 -20.48 24.71
N VAL A 460 36.67 -20.41 24.37
CA VAL A 460 37.33 -19.26 23.74
C VAL A 460 38.45 -19.79 22.84
N LYS A 461 38.59 -19.21 21.64
CA LYS A 461 39.67 -19.55 20.70
C LYS A 461 40.27 -18.28 20.12
N TYR A 462 41.60 -18.19 20.05
CA TYR A 462 42.23 -17.08 19.35
C TYR A 462 42.22 -17.38 17.85
N VAL A 463 41.61 -16.48 17.09
CA VAL A 463 41.35 -16.69 15.68
C VAL A 463 41.78 -15.46 14.89
N ARG A 464 42.27 -15.72 13.69
CA ARG A 464 42.33 -14.74 12.63
C ARG A 464 41.02 -14.82 11.86
N LEU A 465 40.26 -13.74 11.93
CA LEU A 465 39.09 -13.51 11.09
C LEU A 465 39.56 -12.78 9.82
N THR A 466 39.57 -13.50 8.71
CA THR A 466 39.79 -12.88 7.40
C THR A 466 38.45 -12.51 6.78
N GLY A 467 38.29 -11.21 6.54
CA GLY A 467 37.17 -10.64 5.80
C GLY A 467 37.19 -9.11 5.85
N TYR A 468 36.08 -8.49 5.50
CA TYR A 468 35.99 -7.07 5.21
C TYR A 468 35.50 -6.25 6.42
N LEU A 469 36.23 -5.19 6.78
CA LEU A 469 35.91 -4.26 7.88
C LEU A 469 36.49 -2.86 7.64
N SER A 470 35.62 -1.85 7.68
CA SER A 470 35.91 -0.42 7.50
C SER A 470 36.83 0.18 8.56
N SER A 471 37.62 1.20 8.16
CA SER A 471 38.55 1.94 9.01
C SER A 471 38.40 3.47 8.87
N ASN A 472 37.95 4.11 9.94
CA ASN A 472 38.58 5.33 10.45
C ASN A 472 38.83 5.05 11.94
N ILE A 473 40.08 5.05 12.42
CA ILE A 473 40.91 6.23 12.68
C ILE A 473 42.04 6.42 11.62
N ILE A 474 42.32 7.69 11.27
CA ILE A 474 42.95 8.28 10.06
C ILE A 474 44.43 7.89 9.75
N GLY A 475 44.79 7.85 8.44
CA GLY A 475 46.10 8.28 7.88
C GLY A 475 46.62 7.57 6.60
N CYS A 476 46.69 8.30 5.46
CA CYS A 476 47.41 8.17 4.15
C CYS A 476 48.09 6.84 3.71
N SER A 477 48.35 6.49 2.44
CA SER A 477 48.08 6.97 1.07
C SER A 477 48.70 5.90 0.15
N ASP A 478 47.97 5.31 -0.81
CA ASP A 478 48.42 5.19 -2.21
C ASP A 478 47.47 4.35 -3.06
N SER A 479 47.42 4.75 -4.32
CA SER A 479 46.57 4.25 -5.37
C SER A 479 47.14 3.01 -6.06
N SER A 480 46.38 1.91 -6.08
CA SER A 480 46.36 0.99 -7.23
C SER A 480 45.11 0.13 -7.21
N LYS A 481 44.37 0.18 -8.31
CA LYS A 481 43.14 -0.57 -8.59
C LYS A 481 43.41 -2.07 -8.65
N ASP A 482 42.54 -2.87 -8.04
CA ASP A 482 41.86 -4.00 -8.72
C ASP A 482 40.72 -4.59 -7.85
N CYS A 483 39.61 -4.90 -8.55
CA CYS A 483 38.40 -5.66 -8.18
C CYS A 483 37.25 -4.98 -7.40
N ILE A 484 36.07 -5.02 -8.05
CA ILE A 484 34.72 -4.60 -7.63
C ILE A 484 33.82 -5.86 -7.55
N GLU A 485 32.85 -5.81 -6.61
CA GLU A 485 31.71 -6.73 -6.30
C GLU A 485 32.10 -8.03 -5.56
N ILE A 486 31.64 -8.36 -4.34
CA ILE A 486 30.31 -8.25 -3.70
C ILE A 486 30.43 -7.93 -2.18
N CYS A 487 29.41 -7.23 -1.66
CA CYS A 487 29.20 -6.56 -0.36
C CYS A 487 29.50 -7.33 0.95
N SER A 488 30.00 -6.59 1.96
CA SER A 488 30.25 -7.04 3.35
C SER A 488 30.05 -5.88 4.34
N GLN A 489 29.12 -6.00 5.30
CA GLN A 489 28.73 -4.88 6.17
C GLN A 489 29.47 -4.91 7.51
N CYS A 490 30.45 -4.04 7.68
CA CYS A 490 30.82 -3.60 9.02
C CYS A 490 29.93 -2.43 9.41
N ILE A 491 29.07 -2.63 10.41
CA ILE A 491 28.18 -1.60 10.91
C ILE A 491 28.92 -0.93 12.08
N ILE A 492 29.74 0.06 11.75
CA ILE A 492 30.39 0.91 12.75
C ILE A 492 29.40 2.01 13.07
N GLY A 493 28.72 1.88 14.21
CA GLY A 493 27.95 2.99 14.75
C GLY A 493 28.87 4.20 14.96
N THR A 494 28.32 5.40 14.97
CA THR A 494 28.98 6.66 15.36
C THR A 494 29.42 6.69 16.85
N THR A 495 29.60 5.51 17.45
CA THR A 495 29.77 5.22 18.87
C THR A 495 30.88 4.18 19.03
N ASN A 496 31.59 4.17 20.17
CA ASN A 496 32.67 3.22 20.48
C ASN A 496 32.23 1.73 20.60
N ASN A 497 31.09 1.34 20.02
CA ASN A 497 30.41 0.05 20.15
C ASN A 497 30.23 -0.63 18.77
N PRO A 498 31.31 -1.20 18.17
CA PRO A 498 31.23 -1.84 16.86
C PRO A 498 30.44 -3.16 16.94
N VAL A 499 29.68 -3.42 15.87
CA VAL A 499 29.01 -4.70 15.64
C VAL A 499 29.34 -5.20 14.24
N MET A 500 29.39 -6.52 14.08
CA MET A 500 29.85 -7.15 12.85
C MET A 500 28.91 -8.26 12.42
N GLU A 501 28.52 -8.20 11.15
CA GLU A 501 27.81 -9.28 10.46
C GLU A 501 28.83 -10.26 9.87
N ILE A 502 28.80 -11.51 10.31
CA ILE A 502 29.61 -12.62 9.83
C ILE A 502 28.76 -13.48 8.89
N GLU A 503 28.75 -13.14 7.62
CA GLU A 503 27.89 -13.77 6.61
C GLU A 503 28.24 -15.26 6.38
N ASN A 504 27.32 -16.18 6.74
CA ASN A 504 27.13 -17.58 6.28
C ASN A 504 28.32 -18.33 5.61
N GLY A 505 29.55 -18.20 6.14
CA GLY A 505 30.75 -18.88 5.64
C GLY A 505 31.64 -18.09 4.65
N GLN A 506 31.33 -16.83 4.33
CA GLN A 506 32.23 -15.94 3.56
C GLN A 506 33.51 -15.60 4.36
N TYR A 507 33.36 -15.53 5.68
CA TYR A 507 34.46 -15.26 6.60
C TYR A 507 35.06 -16.58 7.08
N SER A 508 36.34 -16.80 6.79
CA SER A 508 37.08 -17.92 7.38
C SER A 508 37.69 -17.49 8.71
N PHE A 509 37.38 -18.28 9.74
CA PHE A 509 38.09 -18.22 11.01
C PHE A 509 39.24 -19.22 10.96
N GLU A 510 40.46 -18.72 11.03
CA GLU A 510 41.67 -19.53 11.13
C GLU A 510 42.16 -19.53 12.58
N ALA A 511 42.30 -20.70 13.19
CA ALA A 511 42.86 -20.84 14.53
C ALA A 511 44.36 -20.51 14.50
N ILE A 512 44.79 -19.56 15.33
CA ILE A 512 46.21 -19.16 15.41
C ILE A 512 46.66 -19.03 16.87
N GLN A 513 47.98 -19.01 17.08
CA GLN A 513 48.54 -18.86 18.42
C GLN A 513 48.28 -17.46 18.98
N ALA A 514 47.80 -17.38 20.22
CA ALA A 514 47.53 -16.10 20.88
C ALA A 514 48.84 -15.38 21.25
N PRO A 515 48.96 -14.06 20.99
CA PRO A 515 50.14 -13.28 21.37
C PRO A 515 50.19 -13.01 22.89
N VAL A 516 49.03 -13.06 23.56
CA VAL A 516 48.85 -12.83 25.00
C VAL A 516 47.71 -13.73 25.51
N ALA A 517 47.60 -13.94 26.82
CA ALA A 517 46.44 -14.61 27.41
C ALA A 517 45.16 -13.77 27.27
N ALA A 518 44.01 -14.44 27.14
CA ALA A 518 42.71 -13.79 27.14
C ALA A 518 42.38 -13.26 28.54
N ASN A 519 42.49 -11.96 28.78
CA ASN A 519 42.02 -11.37 30.05
C ASN A 519 40.53 -11.03 29.94
N ALA A 520 39.70 -11.82 30.62
CA ALA A 520 38.27 -11.54 30.78
C ALA A 520 38.05 -10.54 31.93
N ASN A 521 38.31 -9.26 31.68
CA ASN A 521 38.06 -8.21 32.68
C ASN A 521 36.60 -7.75 32.58
N ILE A 522 35.72 -8.47 33.27
CA ILE A 522 34.36 -7.98 33.55
C ILE A 522 34.38 -7.32 34.91
N THR A 523 34.16 -6.00 34.95
CA THR A 523 34.14 -5.23 36.20
C THR A 523 32.70 -4.98 36.62
N SER A 524 32.29 -5.48 37.78
CA SER A 524 30.94 -5.20 38.29
C SER A 524 30.80 -3.72 38.67
N LEU A 525 29.73 -3.09 38.19
CA LEU A 525 29.31 -1.73 38.51
C LEU A 525 28.12 -1.71 39.49
N GLY A 526 27.74 -2.89 40.01
CA GLY A 526 26.67 -3.07 40.98
C GLY A 526 25.26 -3.09 40.39
N LEU A 527 24.27 -3.16 41.27
CA LEU A 527 22.86 -3.11 40.93
C LEU A 527 22.47 -1.69 40.50
N GLN A 528 21.88 -1.56 39.31
CA GLN A 528 21.43 -0.27 38.76
C GLN A 528 20.03 -0.37 38.20
N THR A 529 19.28 0.74 38.30
CA THR A 529 18.01 0.93 37.61
C THR A 529 18.23 1.91 36.46
N LEU A 530 18.07 1.42 35.24
CA LEU A 530 18.33 2.16 34.00
C LEU A 530 17.02 2.37 33.24
N ARG A 531 16.87 3.56 32.66
CA ARG A 531 15.75 3.90 31.76
C ARG A 531 16.25 4.02 30.34
N GLY A 532 15.53 3.40 29.41
CA GLY A 532 16.02 3.32 28.03
C GLY A 532 15.06 2.62 27.08
N GLU A 533 15.61 2.11 25.99
CA GLU A 533 14.91 1.38 24.93
C GLU A 533 15.70 0.11 24.60
N ILE A 534 15.01 -1.02 24.47
CA ILE A 534 15.65 -2.27 24.02
C ILE A 534 15.74 -2.24 22.50
N ILE A 535 16.96 -2.40 22.00
CA ILE A 535 17.33 -2.29 20.61
C ILE A 535 17.95 -3.56 20.03
N ASP A 536 17.67 -3.80 18.74
CA ASP A 536 18.48 -4.65 17.89
C ASP A 536 19.71 -3.87 17.40
N PRO A 537 20.94 -4.24 17.80
CA PRO A 537 22.14 -3.52 17.40
C PRO A 537 22.41 -3.57 15.89
N LYS A 538 21.97 -4.61 15.17
CA LYS A 538 22.20 -4.74 13.72
C LYS A 538 21.50 -3.64 12.94
N CYS A 539 20.19 -3.55 13.10
CA CYS A 539 19.40 -2.54 12.41
C CYS A 539 19.63 -1.15 13.00
N TYR A 540 19.77 -1.03 14.33
CA TYR A 540 19.90 0.27 15.00
C TYR A 540 21.18 1.02 14.61
N PHE A 541 22.33 0.33 14.59
CA PHE A 541 23.60 0.98 14.22
C PHE A 541 23.80 1.09 12.70
N GLY A 542 22.98 0.39 11.90
CA GLY A 542 23.17 0.27 10.45
C GLY A 542 21.93 0.59 9.65
N ALA A 543 21.16 -0.44 9.29
CA ALA A 543 20.17 -0.40 8.22
C ALA A 543 18.89 0.43 8.50
N MET A 544 18.64 0.85 9.74
CA MET A 544 17.42 1.57 10.13
C MET A 544 17.73 2.89 10.81
N ASN A 545 17.39 4.00 10.15
CA ASN A 545 17.46 5.33 10.75
C ASN A 545 16.24 6.18 10.34
N PRO A 546 15.37 6.60 11.31
CA PRO A 546 15.55 6.48 12.75
C PRO A 546 15.42 5.04 13.26
N GLY A 547 16.41 4.61 14.04
CA GLY A 547 16.44 3.30 14.71
C GLY A 547 15.63 3.27 16.01
N GLN A 548 14.73 4.22 16.24
CA GLN A 548 14.00 4.36 17.51
C GLN A 548 12.49 4.26 17.31
N GLY A 549 11.78 3.78 18.33
CA GLY A 549 10.34 3.65 18.35
C GLY A 549 9.83 2.60 17.37
N LYS A 550 8.65 2.85 16.79
CA LYS A 550 7.94 1.86 15.99
C LYS A 550 8.67 1.33 14.74
N PRO A 551 9.31 2.19 13.91
CA PRO A 551 10.02 1.69 12.73
C PRO A 551 10.96 0.56 13.11
N HIS A 552 11.70 0.75 14.20
CA HIS A 552 12.61 -0.23 14.74
C HIS A 552 11.93 -1.42 15.39
N LEU A 553 10.91 -1.23 16.24
CA LEU A 553 10.15 -2.31 16.91
C LEU A 553 9.85 -3.50 15.97
N SER A 554 9.27 -3.23 14.79
CA SER A 554 8.76 -4.28 13.91
C SER A 554 9.87 -5.17 13.32
N CYS A 555 11.00 -4.55 12.96
CA CYS A 555 12.16 -5.25 12.42
C CYS A 555 13.03 -5.87 13.53
N ALA A 556 13.25 -5.13 14.61
CA ALA A 556 14.07 -5.53 15.75
C ALA A 556 13.51 -6.76 16.48
N VAL A 557 12.18 -6.88 16.59
CA VAL A 557 11.54 -8.08 17.14
C VAL A 557 11.96 -9.33 16.35
N ARG A 558 12.15 -9.22 15.02
CA ARG A 558 12.59 -10.35 14.19
C ARG A 558 14.08 -10.64 14.30
N CYS A 559 14.90 -9.61 14.34
CA CYS A 559 16.34 -9.74 14.59
C CYS A 559 16.60 -10.42 15.93
N ILE A 560 15.96 -9.92 16.99
CA ILE A 560 16.10 -10.46 18.34
C ILE A 560 15.48 -11.86 18.43
N SER A 561 14.29 -12.12 17.85
CA SER A 561 13.72 -13.47 17.83
C SER A 561 14.58 -14.48 17.08
N GLY A 562 15.32 -14.04 16.05
CA GLY A 562 16.27 -14.86 15.30
C GLY A 562 17.64 -15.03 15.99
N GLY A 563 17.80 -14.48 17.19
CA GLY A 563 18.94 -14.76 18.06
C GLY A 563 19.98 -13.65 18.16
N ILE A 564 19.78 -12.50 17.49
CA ILE A 564 20.61 -11.31 17.67
C ILE A 564 20.43 -10.78 19.09
N MET A 565 21.52 -10.42 19.77
CA MET A 565 21.46 -10.04 21.18
C MET A 565 20.66 -8.75 21.40
N PRO A 566 19.72 -8.72 22.37
CA PRO A 566 19.05 -7.49 22.76
C PRO A 566 20.03 -6.56 23.50
N VAL A 567 20.04 -5.28 23.11
CA VAL A 567 20.88 -4.24 23.74
C VAL A 567 19.97 -3.17 24.33
N LEU A 568 20.18 -2.79 25.59
CA LEU A 568 19.57 -1.60 26.16
C LEU A 568 20.39 -0.37 25.74
N LYS A 569 19.75 0.55 25.03
CA LYS A 569 20.24 1.92 24.89
C LYS A 569 19.69 2.74 26.06
N TYR A 570 20.57 3.39 26.80
CA TYR A 570 20.23 4.29 27.91
C TYR A 570 21.11 5.54 27.87
N GLU A 571 20.71 6.59 28.57
CA GLU A 571 21.40 7.88 28.55
C GLU A 571 22.00 8.20 29.92
N VAL A 572 23.27 8.61 29.94
CA VAL A 572 23.97 9.08 31.13
C VAL A 572 24.71 10.37 30.78
N ASN A 573 24.45 11.46 31.51
CA ASN A 573 25.07 12.78 31.26
C ASN A 573 24.96 13.24 29.79
N ASN A 574 23.77 13.11 29.20
CA ASN A 574 23.49 13.41 27.78
C ASN A 574 24.33 12.60 26.76
N GLN A 575 24.88 11.46 27.18
CA GLN A 575 25.59 10.53 26.30
C GLN A 575 24.88 9.19 26.24
N ASN A 576 24.67 8.69 25.02
CA ASN A 576 24.14 7.34 24.81
C ASN A 576 25.17 6.30 25.29
N LYS A 577 24.70 5.38 26.13
CA LYS A 577 25.42 4.19 26.58
C LYS A 577 24.63 2.95 26.17
N TYR A 578 25.32 1.83 26.07
CA TYR A 578 24.76 0.58 25.56
C TYR A 578 25.13 -0.58 26.48
N ALA A 579 24.14 -1.39 26.84
CA ALA A 579 24.35 -2.60 27.61
C ALA A 579 23.68 -3.81 26.95
N VAL A 580 24.42 -4.89 26.73
CA VAL A 580 23.86 -6.16 26.27
C VAL A 580 23.01 -6.75 27.40
N LEU A 581 21.78 -7.13 27.10
CA LEU A 581 20.88 -7.75 28.07
C LEU A 581 21.04 -9.27 28.04
N VAL A 582 21.31 -9.84 29.21
CA VAL A 582 21.41 -11.28 29.44
C VAL A 582 20.65 -11.67 30.69
N GLY A 583 20.34 -12.95 30.83
CA GLY A 583 19.72 -13.47 32.04
C GLY A 583 20.69 -13.50 33.21
N LEU A 584 20.17 -13.80 34.41
CA LEU A 584 20.96 -13.85 35.64
C LEU A 584 22.17 -14.79 35.54
N ASN A 585 22.06 -15.87 34.76
CA ASN A 585 23.14 -16.85 34.53
C ASN A 585 23.89 -16.59 33.21
N SER A 586 23.83 -15.36 32.69
CA SER A 586 24.33 -14.96 31.38
C SER A 586 23.71 -15.75 30.21
N GLU A 587 22.50 -16.28 30.40
CA GLU A 587 21.76 -16.97 29.34
C GLU A 587 21.02 -15.98 28.43
N LYS A 588 20.62 -16.47 27.26
CA LYS A 588 19.85 -15.69 26.31
C LYS A 588 18.44 -15.41 26.80
N ILE A 589 18.00 -14.16 26.61
CA ILE A 589 16.66 -13.70 26.99
C ILE A 589 15.84 -13.19 25.79
N ASN A 590 16.29 -13.40 24.56
CA ASN A 590 15.68 -12.93 23.31
C ASN A 590 14.15 -13.05 23.29
N ASN A 591 13.62 -14.25 23.52
CA ASN A 591 12.18 -14.52 23.51
C ASN A 591 11.43 -13.90 24.70
N LYS A 592 12.12 -13.63 25.81
CA LYS A 592 11.54 -13.06 27.03
C LYS A 592 11.36 -11.54 26.94
N VAL A 593 12.11 -10.87 26.06
CA VAL A 593 12.10 -9.40 25.93
C VAL A 593 11.29 -8.89 24.72
N LEU A 594 10.71 -9.76 23.89
CA LEU A 594 10.11 -9.36 22.61
C LEU A 594 9.01 -8.28 22.74
N ASN A 595 8.21 -8.33 23.81
CA ASN A 595 7.11 -7.38 24.04
C ASN A 595 7.58 -6.00 24.55
N PHE A 596 8.88 -5.81 24.74
CA PHE A 596 9.48 -4.60 25.30
C PHE A 596 10.43 -3.88 24.31
N ILE A 597 10.68 -4.50 23.15
CA ILE A 597 11.57 -3.96 22.12
C ILE A 597 11.00 -2.65 21.57
N GLY A 598 11.85 -1.65 21.30
CA GLY A 598 11.40 -0.40 20.69
C GLY A 598 10.43 0.44 21.55
N LEU A 599 10.28 0.08 22.84
CA LEU A 599 9.44 0.76 23.82
C LEU A 599 10.30 1.36 24.94
N PRO A 600 9.86 2.48 25.55
CA PRO A 600 10.48 2.99 26.76
C PRO A 600 10.31 2.01 27.93
N VAL A 601 11.43 1.58 28.48
CA VAL A 601 11.52 0.61 29.57
C VAL A 601 12.33 1.15 30.74
N GLU A 602 11.98 0.69 31.92
CA GLU A 602 12.81 0.74 33.12
C GLU A 602 13.28 -0.67 33.41
N ILE A 603 14.60 -0.83 33.56
CA ILE A 603 15.24 -2.12 33.78
C ILE A 603 16.13 -2.02 35.02
N THR A 604 15.91 -2.90 35.99
CA THR A 604 16.82 -3.05 37.13
C THR A 604 17.70 -4.28 36.94
N GLY A 605 18.99 -4.20 37.26
CA GLY A 605 19.87 -5.36 37.05
C GLY A 605 21.29 -5.13 37.50
N GLU A 606 22.07 -6.22 37.55
CA GLU A 606 23.49 -6.14 37.84
C GLU A 606 24.22 -5.68 36.57
N LEU A 607 24.74 -4.45 36.59
CA LEU A 607 25.50 -3.88 35.49
C LEU A 607 26.97 -4.22 35.67
N SER A 608 27.62 -4.68 34.60
CA SER A 608 29.06 -4.87 34.54
C SER A 608 29.65 -4.23 33.28
N ALA A 609 30.88 -3.75 33.36
CA ALA A 609 31.63 -3.27 32.20
C ALA A 609 32.44 -4.42 31.58
N MET A 610 32.31 -4.61 30.27
CA MET A 610 33.07 -5.56 29.46
C MET A 610 33.69 -4.80 28.28
N ASP A 611 34.95 -4.39 28.46
CA ASP A 611 35.67 -3.50 27.54
C ASP A 611 34.83 -2.24 27.21
N ASN A 612 34.35 -2.12 25.97
CA ASN A 612 33.53 -1.01 25.48
C ASN A 612 32.01 -1.20 25.62
N TRP A 613 31.55 -2.35 26.13
CA TRP A 613 30.13 -2.67 26.31
C TRP A 613 29.74 -2.76 27.78
N GLY A 614 28.52 -2.33 28.12
CA GLY A 614 27.87 -2.78 29.35
C GLY A 614 27.29 -4.18 29.17
N ILE A 615 27.25 -4.97 30.23
CA ILE A 615 26.47 -6.22 30.32
C ILE A 615 25.50 -6.04 31.48
N LEU A 616 24.21 -6.11 31.20
CA LEU A 616 23.16 -5.98 32.22
C LEU A 616 22.49 -7.34 32.40
N LYS A 617 22.71 -7.95 33.57
CA LYS A 617 22.05 -9.19 33.97
C LYS A 617 20.71 -8.89 34.62
N VAL A 618 19.65 -9.51 34.11
CA VAL A 618 18.27 -9.21 34.52
C VAL A 618 17.43 -10.48 34.60
N ASP A 619 16.41 -10.48 35.45
CA ASP A 619 15.23 -11.35 35.30
C ASP A 619 14.14 -10.60 34.53
N PRO A 620 13.89 -10.94 33.25
CA PRO A 620 12.92 -10.23 32.42
C PRO A 620 11.48 -10.22 32.95
N LYS A 621 11.13 -11.10 33.90
CA LYS A 621 9.78 -11.12 34.50
C LYS A 621 9.60 -10.08 35.60
N ASN A 622 10.62 -9.88 36.42
CA ASN A 622 10.54 -9.09 37.64
C ASN A 622 11.20 -7.72 37.49
N ASP A 623 12.21 -7.64 36.63
CA ASP A 623 13.09 -6.49 36.57
C ASP A 623 12.86 -5.57 35.36
N LEU A 624 11.91 -5.94 34.48
CA LEU A 624 11.51 -5.17 33.31
C LEU A 624 10.12 -4.56 33.51
N ALA A 625 10.03 -3.23 33.45
CA ALA A 625 8.78 -2.51 33.46
C ALA A 625 8.66 -1.55 32.26
N LEU A 626 7.47 -1.43 31.68
CA LEU A 626 7.17 -0.39 30.69
C LEU A 626 6.97 0.94 31.43
N LEU A 627 7.72 1.97 31.03
CA LEU A 627 7.65 3.30 31.67
C LEU A 627 6.32 4.01 31.44
N ASN A 628 5.61 3.66 30.36
CA ASN A 628 4.29 4.17 30.07
C ASN A 628 3.37 3.01 29.70
N LYS A 629 2.45 2.65 30.59
CA LYS A 629 1.21 1.96 30.19
C LYS A 629 0.34 2.99 29.48
N TYR A 630 0.57 3.19 28.17
CA TYR A 630 -0.32 3.98 27.32
C TYR A 630 -1.58 3.21 26.98
#